data_AF-A0A5B9QF40-F1
#
_entry.id   AF-A0A5B9QF40-F1
#
_cell.length_a   1.000
_cell.length_b   1.000
_cell.length_c   1.000
_cell.angle_alpha   90.00
_cell.angle_beta   90.00
_cell.angle_gamma   90.00
#
_symmetry.space_group_name_H-M   'P 1'
#
loop_
_entity.id
_entity.type
_entity.pdbx_description
1 polymer ?
#
loop_
_entity_poly.entity_id
_entity_poly.type
_entity_poly.pdbx_seq_one_letter_code
_entity_poly.pdbx_strand_id
1 'polypeptide(L)' 'MLIAFANSKGGVGKSTLAVHLAVLLFDLGKTVALLDTDKQRSSSTWIAEARRVRHFGDDLEVMRIIGRI' A
#
# COMPACT_ATOMS: atom_id res chain seq x y z
N MET A 1 -0.27 12.84 -7.65
CA MET A 1 0.39 11.87 -8.55
C MET A 1 -0.24 10.50 -8.33
N LEU A 2 -0.51 9.73 -9.38
CA LEU A 2 -1.04 8.36 -9.26
C LEU A 2 -0.02 7.36 -9.79
N ILE A 3 0.24 6.31 -9.02
CA ILE A 3 1.17 5.23 -9.37
C ILE A 3 0.42 3.91 -9.25
N ALA A 4 0.40 3.12 -10.33
CA ALA A 4 -0.30 1.84 -10.36
C ALA A 4 0.69 0.68 -10.59
N PHE A 5 0.64 -0.32 -9.71
CA PHE A 5 1.36 -1.58 -9.87
C PHE A 5 0.40 -2.64 -10.43
N ALA A 6 0.37 -2.78 -11.76
CA ALA A 6 -0.57 -3.68 -12.46
C ALA A 6 0.18 -4.75 -13.27
N ASN A 7 -0.17 -6.01 -13.05
CA ASN A 7 0.33 -7.18 -13.79
C ASN A 7 -0.57 -8.39 -13.52
N SER A 8 -0.93 -9.14 -14.56
CA SER A 8 -1.79 -10.33 -14.48
C SER A 8 -1.12 -11.51 -13.75
N LYS A 9 0.21 -11.59 -13.73
CA LYS A 9 0.93 -12.66 -13.05
C LYS A 9 1.00 -12.40 -11.54
N GLY A 10 0.56 -13.38 -10.75
CA GLY A 10 0.77 -13.41 -9.30
C GLY A 10 2.25 -13.61 -8.93
N GLY A 11 2.67 -13.04 -7.80
CA GLY A 11 4.03 -13.24 -7.26
C GLY A 11 5.14 -12.36 -7.87
N VAL A 12 4.82 -11.47 -8.82
CA VAL A 12 5.82 -10.57 -9.45
C VAL A 12 6.23 -9.36 -8.61
N GLY A 13 5.78 -9.28 -7.35
CA GLY A 13 6.17 -8.22 -6.41
C GLY A 13 5.33 -6.93 -6.43
N LYS A 14 4.13 -6.92 -7.04
CA LYS A 14 3.25 -5.73 -7.08
C LYS A 14 2.95 -5.15 -5.69
N SER A 15 2.43 -5.98 -4.79
CA SER A 15 2.09 -5.56 -3.41
C SER A 15 3.33 -5.19 -2.62
N THR A 16 4.44 -5.91 -2.84
CA THR A 16 5.74 -5.59 -2.23
C THR A 16 6.19 -4.19 -2.60
N LEU A 17 6.24 -3.86 -3.89
CA LEU A 17 6.66 -2.55 -4.35
C LEU A 17 5.68 -1.45 -3.94
N ALA A 18 4.37 -1.71 -4.01
CA ALA A 18 3.35 -0.73 -3.61
C ALA A 18 3.50 -0.31 -2.14
N VAL A 19 3.65 -1.28 -1.23
CA VAL A 19 3.83 -1.01 0.20
C VAL A 19 5.15 -0.29 0.48
N HIS A 20 6.26 -0.76 -0.08
CA HIS A 20 7.58 -0.17 0.19
C HIS A 20 7.70 1.24 -0.39
N LEU A 21 7.13 1.49 -1.57
CA LEU A 21 7.09 2.82 -2.15
C LEU A 21 6.24 3.77 -1.30
N ALA A 22 5.09 3.31 -0.79
CA ALA A 22 4.25 4.14 0.08
C ALA A 22 4.98 4.55 1.37
N VAL A 23 5.70 3.61 2.00
CA VAL A 23 6.52 3.89 3.19
C VAL A 23 7.67 4.84 2.85
N LEU A 24 8.37 4.62 1.74
CA LEU A 24 9.45 5.51 1.31
C LEU A 24 8.95 6.95 1.08
N LEU A 25 7.81 7.10 0.41
CA LEU A 25 7.24 8.43 0.14
C LEU A 25 6.79 9.12 1.43
N PHE A 26 6.21 8.36 2.38
CA PHE A 26 5.91 8.88 3.72
C PHE A 26 7.17 9.33 4.46
N ASP A 27 8.23 8.52 4.45
CA ASP A 27 9.52 8.85 5.09
C ASP A 27 10.16 10.11 4.46
N LEU A 28 9.81 10.44 3.21
CA LEU A 28 10.19 11.68 2.51
C LEU A 28 9.22 12.86 2.79
N GLY A 29 8.33 12.73 3.77
CA GLY A 29 7.38 13.77 4.18
C GLY A 29 6.25 13.99 3.17
N LYS A 30 5.91 13.00 2.35
CA LYS A 30 4.76 13.09 1.44
C LYS A 30 3.51 12.54 2.10
N THR A 31 2.38 13.19 1.85
CA THR A 31 1.06 12.62 2.11
C THR A 31 0.79 11.51 1.09
N VAL A 32 0.53 10.31 1.56
CA VAL A 32 0.40 9.10 0.72
C VAL A 32 -0.89 8.37 1.07
N ALA A 33 -1.64 7.99 0.04
CA ALA A 33 -2.72 7.03 0.15
C ALA A 33 -2.34 5.72 -0.56
N LEU A 34 -2.42 4.59 0.14
CA LEU A 34 -2.24 3.26 -0.44
C LEU A 34 -3.61 2.62 -0.70
N LEU A 35 -3.92 2.37 -1.97
CA LEU A 35 -5.14 1.70 -2.40
C LEU A 35 -4.87 0.23 -2.70
N ASP A 36 -5.53 -0.67 -1.98
CA ASP A 36 -5.45 -2.11 -2.23
C ASP A 36 -6.72 -2.62 -2.94
N THR A 37 -6.52 -3.11 -4.17
CA THR A 37 -7.57 -3.67 -5.04
C THR A 37 -7.42 -5.17 -5.25
N ASP A 38 -6.41 -5.82 -4.65
CA ASP A 38 -6.16 -7.25 -4.82
C ASP A 38 -7.04 -8.07 -3.85
N LYS A 39 -7.65 -9.16 -4.35
CA LYS A 39 -8.43 -10.09 -3.52
C LYS A 39 -7.62 -10.73 -2.40
N GLN A 40 -6.31 -10.91 -2.58
CA GLN A 40 -5.41 -11.47 -1.58
C GLN A 40 -5.07 -10.48 -0.47
N ARG A 41 -5.28 -9.18 -0.69
CA ARG A 41 -5.12 -8.11 0.32
C ARG A 41 -3.72 -8.05 0.96
N SER A 42 -2.69 -8.51 0.26
CA SER A 42 -1.32 -8.55 0.80
C SER A 42 -0.82 -7.16 1.19
N SER A 43 -1.10 -6.15 0.36
CA SER A 43 -0.71 -4.76 0.64
C SER A 43 -1.35 -4.23 1.92
N SER A 44 -2.67 -4.46 2.08
CA SER A 44 -3.44 -4.08 3.26
C SER A 44 -2.97 -4.73 4.55
N THR A 45 -2.59 -6.01 4.49
CA THR A 45 -2.08 -6.74 5.65
C THR A 45 -0.71 -6.19 6.03
N TRP A 46 0.22 -6.09 5.08
CA TRP A 46 1.59 -5.69 5.37
C TRP A 46 1.71 -4.25 5.84
N ILE A 47 0.92 -3.32 5.30
CA ILE A 47 0.93 -1.94 5.79
C ILE A 47 0.34 -1.83 7.21
N ALA A 48 -0.62 -2.69 7.57
CA ALA A 48 -1.14 -2.76 8.92
C ALA A 48 -0.10 -3.32 9.91
N GLU A 49 0.68 -4.33 9.51
CA GLU A 49 1.82 -4.81 10.30
C GLU A 49 2.88 -3.72 10.48
N ALA A 50 3.20 -2.99 9.40
CA ALA A 50 4.15 -1.88 9.46
C ALA A 50 3.69 -0.82 10.48
N ARG A 51 2.39 -0.49 10.52
CA ARG A 51 1.81 0.45 11.50
C ARG A 51 1.91 -0.02 12.96
N ARG A 52 2.05 -1.32 13.22
CA ARG A 52 2.25 -1.82 14.60
C ARG A 52 3.66 -1.57 15.11
N VAL A 53 4.64 -1.57 14.21
CA VAL A 53 6.06 -1.40 14.57
C VAL A 53 6.56 0.03 14.34
N ARG A 54 5.83 0.85 13.58
CA ARG A 54 6.15 2.25 13.31
C ARG A 54 4.93 3.14 13.52
N HIS A 55 5.13 4.27 14.17
CA HIS A 55 4.11 5.33 14.22
C HIS A 55 4.11 6.11 12.91
N PHE A 56 3.16 5.77 12.05
CA PHE A 56 2.78 6.62 10.93
C PHE A 56 1.80 7.66 11.47
N GLY A 57 2.14 8.94 11.35
CA GLY A 57 1.21 10.05 11.62
C GLY A 57 0.08 10.09 10.59
N ASP A 58 -0.66 11.19 10.57
CA ASP A 58 -1.84 11.36 9.71
C ASP A 58 -1.51 11.42 8.20
N ASP A 59 -0.23 11.56 7.84
CA ASP A 59 0.22 11.69 6.44
C ASP A 59 0.21 10.38 5.64
N LEU A 60 0.00 9.23 6.28
CA LEU A 60 -0.22 7.97 5.58
C LEU A 60 -1.67 7.52 5.76
N GLU A 61 -2.41 7.40 4.67
CA GLU A 61 -3.75 6.84 4.62
C GLU A 61 -3.72 5.47 3.93
N VAL A 62 -4.48 4.50 4.45
CA VAL A 62 -4.64 3.19 3.82
C VAL A 62 -6.10 3.01 3.46
N MET A 63 -6.39 3.01 2.17
CA MET A 63 -7.74 2.90 1.62
C MET A 63 -7.95 1.48 1.09
N ARG A 64 -9.10 0.90 1.43
CA ARG A 64 -9.51 -0.42 0.95
C ARG A 64 -10.74 -0.27 0.07
N ILE A 65 -10.72 -0.91 -1.09
CA ILE A 65 -11.94 -1.11 -1.86
C ILE A 65 -12.55 -2.43 -1.42
N ILE A 66 -13.69 -2.33 -0.74
CA ILE A 66 -14.52 -3.48 -0.37
C ILE A 66 -15.53 -3.68 -1.49
N GLY A 67 -15.11 -4.24 -2.63
CA GLY A 67 -15.98 -4.40 -3.80
C GLY A 67 -15.38 -5.28 -4.90
N ARG A 68 -16.26 -5.92 -5.69
CA ARG A 68 -15.86 -6.69 -6.89
C ARG A 68 -15.50 -5.71 -8.01
N ILE A 69 -14.21 -5.65 -8.35
CA ILE A 69 -13.72 -5.23 -9.67
C ILE A 69 -13.38 -6.48 -10.47
#